data_AF-A0A939YTJ1-F1
#
_entry.id   AF-A0A939YTJ1-F1
#
_cell.length_a   1.000
_cell.length_b   1.000
_cell.length_c   1.000
_cell.angle_alpha   90.00
_cell.angle_beta   90.00
_cell.angle_gamma   90.00
#
_symmetry.space_group_name_H-M   'P 1'
#
loop_
_entity.id
_entity.type
_entity.pdbx_description
1 polymer ?
#
loop_
_entity_poly.entity_id
_entity_poly.type
_entity_poly.pdbx_seq_one_letter_code
_entity_poly.pdbx_strand_id
1 'polypeptide(L)'
;MVTRIKDVLRISSPSIYLYGSIVLGDFKLGWSDIDILVLTKNPIDEEQASSLVNLRQELLAEEPDNPYYRSFEGGMLSFDAFINKTLDRVVYWGTSGERITDNYHFDSFSMKVLLENGRLLCGKDVRKKLTEPTFDELKNDIENHLASIRKYARLSGKSLYSFGWVLDISRCLYTLRTGKIIAKTAAGEWALREGLCPTPDTLEYALKVRRSPWLYKEDEKALEYAGTIDGDIQQYADVLEREMCI
;
A
#
# COMPACT_ATOMS: atom_id res chain seq x y z
N MET A 1 8.72 8.10 15.57
CA MET A 1 8.12 6.78 15.26
C MET A 1 9.06 5.58 15.51
N VAL A 2 10.09 5.34 14.68
CA VAL A 2 10.95 4.13 14.76
C VAL A 2 11.55 3.88 16.15
N THR A 3 12.12 4.92 16.78
CA THR A 3 12.69 4.83 18.13
C THR A 3 11.65 4.36 19.15
N ARG A 4 10.43 4.91 19.09
CA ARG A 4 9.34 4.56 20.02
C ARG A 4 8.86 3.11 19.84
N ILE A 5 8.71 2.66 18.59
CA ILE A 5 8.40 1.25 18.30
C ILE A 5 9.52 0.34 18.85
N LYS A 6 10.78 0.72 18.63
CA LYS A 6 11.94 -0.03 19.10
C LYS A 6 11.99 -0.12 20.63
N ASP A 7 11.64 0.96 21.32
CA ASP A 7 11.65 1.01 22.78
C ASP A 7 10.57 0.10 23.38
N VAL A 8 9.35 0.14 22.84
CA VAL A 8 8.26 -0.78 23.26
C VAL A 8 8.65 -2.24 23.01
N LEU A 9 9.27 -2.52 21.86
CA LEU A 9 9.64 -3.89 21.45
C LEU A 9 11.06 -4.29 21.86
N ARG A 10 11.74 -3.55 22.73
CA ARG A 10 13.18 -3.68 22.97
C ARG A 10 13.62 -5.11 23.30
N ILE A 11 12.82 -5.82 24.11
CA ILE A 11 13.09 -7.20 24.55
C ILE A 11 12.93 -8.18 23.37
N SER A 12 12.03 -7.88 22.43
CA SER A 12 11.67 -8.73 21.29
C SER A 12 12.57 -8.53 20.06
N SER A 13 13.60 -7.67 20.16
CA SER A 13 14.63 -7.43 19.13
C SER A 13 14.03 -7.16 17.73
N PRO A 14 13.32 -6.03 17.54
CA PRO A 14 12.53 -5.79 16.35
C PRO A 14 13.40 -5.48 15.14
N SER A 15 12.97 -5.95 13.98
CA SER A 15 13.46 -5.52 12.67
C SER A 15 12.36 -4.72 11.99
N ILE A 16 12.66 -3.45 11.66
CA ILE A 16 11.68 -2.49 11.15
C ILE A 16 12.05 -2.17 9.70
N TYR A 17 11.10 -2.37 8.80
CA TYR A 17 11.25 -2.12 7.37
C TYR A 17 10.31 -1.01 6.91
N LEU A 18 10.78 -0.20 5.96
CA LEU A 18 9.90 0.55 5.06
C LEU A 18 9.79 -0.17 3.72
N TYR A 19 8.60 -0.12 3.15
CA TYR A 19 8.34 -0.56 1.79
C TYR A 19 7.35 0.40 1.10
N GLY A 20 6.75 -0.03 -0.01
CA GLY A 20 5.72 0.73 -0.72
C GLY A 20 6.19 2.07 -1.29
N SER A 21 5.34 3.08 -1.22
CA SER A 21 5.49 4.29 -2.04
C SER A 21 6.76 5.10 -1.74
N ILE A 22 7.24 5.10 -0.49
CA ILE A 22 8.47 5.82 -0.11
C ILE A 22 9.70 5.23 -0.80
N VAL A 23 9.85 3.89 -0.74
CA VAL A 23 11.04 3.24 -1.32
C VAL A 23 11.01 3.24 -2.85
N LEU A 24 9.82 3.33 -3.43
CA LEU A 24 9.61 3.52 -4.87
C LEU A 24 9.72 5.00 -5.33
N GLY A 25 10.00 5.93 -4.42
CA GLY A 25 10.18 7.35 -4.75
C GLY A 25 8.89 8.09 -5.15
N ASP A 26 7.72 7.56 -4.76
CA ASP A 26 6.40 8.07 -5.15
C ASP A 26 5.50 8.39 -3.95
N PHE A 27 6.06 8.63 -2.76
CA PHE A 27 5.26 9.07 -1.63
C PHE A 27 4.63 10.45 -1.90
N LYS A 28 3.32 10.58 -1.66
CA LYS A 28 2.60 11.85 -1.75
C LYS A 28 1.77 12.06 -0.49
N LEU A 29 2.13 13.07 0.30
CA LEU A 29 1.40 13.40 1.52
C LEU A 29 -0.08 13.67 1.20
N GLY A 30 -0.99 13.14 2.02
CA GLY A 30 -2.44 13.26 1.81
C GLY A 30 -3.04 12.25 0.83
N TRP A 31 -2.24 11.32 0.31
CA TRP A 31 -2.71 10.19 -0.52
C TRP A 31 -2.00 8.90 -0.14
N SER A 32 -0.67 8.95 -0.02
CA SER A 32 0.17 7.79 0.22
C SER A 32 0.27 7.47 1.71
N ASP A 33 0.30 6.17 1.98
CA ASP A 33 0.71 5.63 3.27
C ASP A 33 2.24 5.56 3.39
N ILE A 34 2.68 5.44 4.64
CA ILE A 34 4.03 5.14 5.07
C ILE A 34 4.03 3.67 5.49
N ASP A 35 4.27 2.81 4.50
CA ASP A 35 4.19 1.36 4.65
C ASP A 35 5.33 0.82 5.52
N ILE A 36 5.01 0.20 6.65
CA ILE A 36 5.95 -0.40 7.60
C ILE A 36 5.69 -1.89 7.83
N LEU A 37 6.76 -2.65 8.03
CA LEU A 37 6.67 -4.00 8.56
C LEU A 37 7.60 -4.12 9.77
N VAL A 38 7.06 -4.60 10.89
CA VAL A 38 7.84 -4.81 12.11
C VAL A 38 7.83 -6.29 12.45
N LEU A 39 9.01 -6.92 12.38
CA LEU A 39 9.20 -8.34 12.68
C LEU A 39 9.98 -8.51 13.97
N THR A 40 9.39 -9.16 14.96
CA THR A 40 10.05 -9.49 16.23
C THR A 40 10.60 -10.91 16.23
N LYS A 41 11.59 -11.18 17.08
CA LYS A 41 12.11 -12.54 17.26
C LYS A 41 11.13 -13.46 17.97
N ASN A 42 10.42 -12.92 18.97
CA ASN A 42 9.44 -13.63 19.78
C ASN A 42 8.05 -12.99 19.59
N PRO A 43 6.95 -13.71 19.88
CA PRO A 43 5.59 -13.14 19.92
C PRO A 43 5.51 -11.85 20.72
N ILE A 44 4.67 -10.92 20.25
CA ILE A 44 4.37 -9.68 20.96
C ILE A 44 3.47 -10.00 22.15
N ASP A 45 3.85 -9.58 23.35
CA ASP A 45 3.01 -9.77 24.55
C ASP A 45 1.86 -8.74 24.65
N GLU A 46 0.98 -8.90 25.62
CA GLU A 46 -0.22 -8.05 25.77
C GLU A 46 0.12 -6.60 26.13
N GLU A 47 1.17 -6.39 26.92
CA GLU A 47 1.62 -5.06 27.33
C GLU A 47 2.21 -4.32 26.13
N GLN A 48 3.11 -4.98 25.40
CA GLN A 48 3.68 -4.47 24.16
C GLN A 48 2.60 -4.14 23.13
N ALA A 49 1.64 -5.04 22.91
CA ALA A 49 0.56 -4.81 21.95
C ALA A 49 -0.34 -3.64 22.34
N SER A 50 -0.67 -3.53 23.64
CA SER A 50 -1.48 -2.42 24.16
C SER A 50 -0.76 -1.07 24.06
N SER A 51 0.56 -1.04 24.24
CA SER A 51 1.35 0.18 24.00
C SER A 51 1.43 0.51 22.52
N LEU A 52 1.72 -0.46 21.65
CA LEU A 52 1.86 -0.23 20.21
C LEU A 52 0.55 0.20 19.54
N VAL A 53 -0.59 -0.37 19.93
CA VAL A 53 -1.88 -0.03 19.30
C VAL A 53 -2.27 1.43 19.56
N ASN A 54 -1.88 2.00 20.71
CA ASN A 54 -2.18 3.39 21.08
C ASN A 54 -1.05 4.37 20.73
N LEU A 55 0.12 3.88 20.29
CA LEU A 55 1.32 4.69 20.12
C LEU A 55 1.15 5.81 19.07
N ARG A 56 0.35 5.59 18.00
CA ARG A 56 0.09 6.64 17.00
C ARG A 56 -0.65 7.82 17.64
N GLN A 57 -1.63 7.55 18.50
CA GLN A 57 -2.42 8.56 19.20
C GLN A 57 -1.60 9.31 20.24
N GLU A 58 -0.77 8.60 21.01
CA GLU A 58 0.15 9.23 21.96
C GLU A 58 1.08 10.22 21.25
N LEU A 59 1.70 9.79 20.15
CA LEU A 59 2.59 10.64 19.36
C LEU A 59 1.88 11.83 18.73
N LEU A 60 0.63 11.66 18.29
CA LEU A 60 -0.19 12.78 17.80
C LEU A 60 -0.59 13.74 18.91
N ALA A 61 -0.75 13.28 20.16
CA ALA A 61 -1.02 14.16 21.29
C ALA A 61 0.24 14.95 21.71
N GLU A 62 1.42 14.33 21.62
CA GLU A 62 2.71 14.97 21.88
C GLU A 62 3.10 15.98 20.79
N GLU A 63 2.84 15.66 19.51
CA GLU A 63 3.19 16.48 18.35
C GLU A 63 1.96 16.64 17.40
N PRO A 64 0.98 17.48 17.77
CA PRO A 64 -0.31 17.58 17.05
C PRO A 64 -0.17 18.06 15.60
N ASP A 65 0.88 18.82 15.30
CA ASP A 65 1.14 19.36 13.96
C ASP A 65 1.88 18.39 13.05
N ASN A 66 2.26 17.19 13.52
CA ASN A 66 2.98 16.21 12.72
C ASN A 66 2.03 15.58 11.67
N PRO A 67 2.27 15.79 10.36
CA PRO A 67 1.33 15.35 9.33
C PRO A 67 1.48 13.86 8.98
N TYR A 68 2.49 13.17 9.50
CA TYR A 68 2.88 11.83 9.05
C TYR A 68 2.37 10.70 9.92
N TYR A 69 2.10 10.93 11.22
CA TYR A 69 1.77 9.84 12.14
C TYR A 69 0.52 9.07 11.73
N ARG A 70 -0.47 9.74 11.13
CA ARG A 70 -1.68 9.09 10.61
C ARG A 70 -1.44 8.29 9.32
N SER A 71 -0.34 8.54 8.62
CA SER A 71 -0.02 7.86 7.36
C SER A 71 0.69 6.53 7.55
N PHE A 72 1.17 6.19 8.76
CA PHE A 72 1.82 4.89 8.98
C PHE A 72 0.83 3.75 8.85
N GLU A 73 1.09 2.80 7.96
CA GLU A 73 0.27 1.60 7.76
C GLU A 73 1.15 0.35 7.77
N GLY A 74 0.65 -0.73 8.37
CA GLY A 74 1.27 -2.04 8.34
C GLY A 74 1.15 -2.82 9.64
N GLY A 75 1.74 -4.01 9.63
CA GLY A 75 1.65 -4.97 10.71
C GLY A 75 2.94 -5.12 11.53
N MET A 76 2.74 -5.46 12.80
CA MET A 76 3.78 -5.81 13.76
C MET A 76 3.47 -7.18 14.36
N LEU A 77 4.38 -8.14 14.17
CA LEU A 77 4.19 -9.54 14.56
C LEU A 77 5.53 -10.28 14.64
N SER A 78 5.52 -11.52 15.15
CA SER A 78 6.74 -12.33 15.13
C SER A 78 7.12 -12.75 13.72
N PHE A 79 8.44 -12.86 13.50
CA PHE A 79 8.99 -13.34 12.23
C PHE A 79 8.46 -14.75 11.89
N ASP A 80 8.32 -15.62 12.89
CA ASP A 80 7.84 -16.99 12.70
C ASP A 80 6.39 -17.03 12.20
N ALA A 81 5.51 -16.23 12.82
CA ALA A 81 4.12 -16.12 12.39
C ALA A 81 3.97 -15.54 10.99
N PHE A 82 4.80 -14.53 10.66
CA PHE A 82 4.78 -13.91 9.34
C PHE A 82 5.16 -14.90 8.23
N ILE A 83 6.21 -15.72 8.42
CA ILE A 83 6.66 -16.67 7.40
C ILE A 83 5.78 -17.93 7.32
N ASN A 84 5.31 -18.43 8.45
CA ASN A 84 4.55 -19.69 8.52
C ASN A 84 3.05 -19.46 8.34
N LYS A 85 2.61 -18.20 8.27
CA LYS A 85 1.20 -17.79 8.20
C LYS A 85 0.36 -18.39 9.34
N THR A 86 0.95 -18.47 10.54
CA THR A 86 0.28 -18.97 11.74
C THR A 86 -0.33 -17.82 12.55
N LEU A 87 -1.27 -18.14 13.44
CA LEU A 87 -1.85 -17.16 14.35
C LEU A 87 -0.80 -16.65 15.34
N ASP A 88 -0.82 -15.34 15.60
CA ASP A 88 0.04 -14.65 16.56
C ASP A 88 -0.59 -13.33 16.99
N ARG A 89 -0.16 -12.73 18.09
CA ARG A 89 -0.62 -11.40 18.45
C ARG A 89 -0.03 -10.37 17.49
N VAL A 90 -0.90 -9.79 16.67
CA VAL A 90 -0.54 -8.79 15.68
C VAL A 90 -1.07 -7.43 16.10
N VAL A 91 -0.22 -6.41 16.02
CA VAL A 91 -0.66 -5.01 16.03
C VAL A 91 -0.69 -4.53 14.59
N TYR A 92 -1.86 -4.11 14.12
CA TYR A 92 -2.02 -3.53 12.80
C TYR A 92 -2.42 -2.06 12.90
N TRP A 93 -1.72 -1.24 12.12
CA TRP A 93 -2.06 0.15 11.86
C TRP A 93 -2.55 0.27 10.43
N GLY A 94 -3.66 0.95 10.20
CA GLY A 94 -4.09 1.31 8.85
C GLY A 94 -4.93 2.57 8.83
N THR A 95 -5.38 2.91 7.63
CA THR A 95 -6.20 4.10 7.37
C THR A 95 -7.55 4.08 8.12
N SER A 96 -8.13 2.89 8.33
CA SER A 96 -9.40 2.71 9.07
C SER A 96 -9.24 2.60 10.59
N GLY A 97 -8.00 2.72 11.09
CA GLY A 97 -7.68 2.69 12.52
C GLY A 97 -6.62 1.66 12.89
N GLU A 98 -6.33 1.58 14.18
CA GLU A 98 -5.43 0.64 14.82
C GLU A 98 -6.22 -0.51 15.45
N ARG A 99 -5.69 -1.72 15.40
CA ARG A 99 -6.29 -2.88 16.07
C ARG A 99 -5.26 -3.91 16.46
N ILE A 100 -5.60 -4.68 17.49
CA ILE A 100 -4.93 -5.95 17.79
C ILE A 100 -5.74 -7.04 17.08
N THR A 101 -5.05 -7.92 16.35
CA THR A 101 -5.63 -9.04 15.61
C THR A 101 -4.72 -10.26 15.73
N ASP A 102 -5.11 -11.39 15.14
CA ASP A 102 -4.39 -12.67 15.26
C ASP A 102 -3.58 -13.06 14.02
N ASN A 103 -3.66 -12.27 12.94
CA ASN A 103 -2.93 -12.53 11.71
C ASN A 103 -2.65 -11.25 10.91
N TYR A 104 -1.60 -11.29 10.09
CA TYR A 104 -1.31 -10.29 9.08
C TYR A 104 -0.39 -10.88 8.02
N HIS A 105 -0.75 -10.65 6.77
CA HIS A 105 -0.05 -11.21 5.62
C HIS A 105 0.16 -10.13 4.57
N PHE A 106 1.26 -10.28 3.83
CA PHE A 106 1.50 -9.50 2.64
C PHE A 106 0.83 -10.16 1.43
N ASP A 107 0.34 -9.32 0.52
CA ASP A 107 0.15 -9.72 -0.86
C ASP A 107 1.52 -9.87 -1.56
N SER A 108 1.51 -10.49 -2.74
CA SER A 108 2.69 -10.65 -3.58
C SER A 108 3.31 -9.30 -3.95
N PHE A 109 2.51 -8.24 -4.07
CA PHE A 109 3.01 -6.92 -4.45
C PHE A 109 3.89 -6.32 -3.35
N SER A 110 3.40 -6.32 -2.12
CA SER A 110 4.08 -5.83 -0.93
C SER A 110 5.34 -6.65 -0.64
N MET A 111 5.25 -7.99 -0.77
CA MET A 111 6.40 -8.88 -0.59
C MET A 111 7.51 -8.58 -1.60
N LYS A 112 7.16 -8.47 -2.89
CA LYS A 112 8.16 -8.20 -3.93
C LYS A 112 8.79 -6.81 -3.77
N VAL A 113 8.02 -5.78 -3.44
CA VAL A 113 8.58 -4.44 -3.15
C VAL A 113 9.49 -4.46 -1.92
N LEU A 114 9.12 -5.17 -0.84
CA LEU A 114 9.97 -5.31 0.36
C LEU A 114 11.31 -5.98 0.02
N LEU A 115 11.28 -7.05 -0.78
CA LEU A 115 12.46 -7.81 -1.18
C LEU A 115 13.39 -7.00 -2.10
N GLU A 116 12.85 -6.36 -3.13
CA GLU A 116 13.64 -5.66 -4.14
C GLU A 116 14.09 -4.27 -3.69
N ASN A 117 13.22 -3.53 -2.99
CA ASN A 117 13.42 -2.09 -2.76
C ASN A 117 13.28 -1.68 -1.28
N GLY A 118 12.79 -2.58 -0.42
CA GLY A 118 12.57 -2.30 0.99
C GLY A 118 13.82 -1.76 1.70
N ARG A 119 13.61 -0.92 2.70
CA ARG A 119 14.69 -0.34 3.51
C ARG A 119 14.59 -0.83 4.95
N LEU A 120 15.64 -1.49 5.42
CA LEU A 120 15.81 -1.78 6.84
C LEU A 120 16.12 -0.47 7.59
N LEU A 121 15.28 -0.10 8.54
CA LEU A 121 15.47 1.08 9.38
C LEU A 121 16.16 0.74 10.71
N CYS A 122 15.89 -0.43 11.26
CA CYS A 122 16.42 -0.88 12.54
C CYS A 122 16.41 -2.42 12.61
N GLY A 123 17.32 -2.99 13.38
CA GLY A 123 17.35 -4.43 13.68
C GLY A 123 18.21 -5.22 12.70
N LYS A 124 17.84 -6.49 12.48
CA LYS A 124 18.57 -7.41 11.62
C LYS A 124 17.82 -7.61 10.32
N ASP A 125 18.52 -7.54 9.19
CA ASP A 125 17.91 -7.89 7.91
C ASP A 125 17.61 -9.39 7.85
N VAL A 126 16.33 -9.74 7.74
CA VAL A 126 15.82 -11.11 7.63
C VAL A 126 15.20 -11.39 6.27
N ARG A 127 15.23 -10.44 5.33
CA ARG A 127 14.61 -10.59 4.00
C ARG A 127 15.16 -11.76 3.20
N LYS A 128 16.42 -12.13 3.42
CA LYS A 128 17.05 -13.34 2.81
C LYS A 128 16.35 -14.66 3.18
N LYS A 129 15.46 -14.66 4.16
CA LYS A 129 14.68 -15.82 4.59
C LYS A 129 13.24 -15.78 4.06
N LEU A 130 12.83 -14.69 3.42
CA LEU A 130 11.51 -14.55 2.81
C LEU A 130 11.55 -15.12 1.39
N THR A 131 10.40 -15.63 0.95
CA THR A 131 10.25 -16.22 -0.39
C THR A 131 9.80 -15.15 -1.37
N GLU A 132 10.45 -15.09 -2.53
CA GLU A 132 10.00 -14.23 -3.62
C GLU A 132 8.67 -14.77 -4.19
N PRO A 133 7.66 -13.91 -4.39
CA PRO A 133 6.42 -14.34 -5.00
C PRO A 133 6.63 -14.86 -6.42
N THR A 134 5.93 -15.93 -6.74
CA THR A 134 5.84 -16.45 -8.10
C THR A 134 5.03 -15.53 -9.00
N PHE A 135 5.17 -15.70 -10.32
CA PHE A 135 4.35 -14.95 -11.26
C PHE A 135 2.85 -15.32 -11.14
N ASP A 136 2.52 -16.57 -10.83
CA ASP A 136 1.13 -17.00 -10.60
C ASP A 136 0.52 -16.33 -9.35
N GLU A 137 1.30 -16.14 -8.28
CA GLU A 137 0.84 -15.36 -7.12
C GLU A 137 0.61 -13.89 -7.47
N LEU A 138 1.49 -13.27 -8.28
CA LEU A 138 1.25 -11.92 -8.81
C LEU A 138 -0.04 -11.85 -9.63
N LYS A 139 -0.30 -12.84 -10.48
CA LYS A 139 -1.51 -12.92 -11.30
C LYS A 139 -2.77 -13.07 -10.44
N ASN A 140 -2.75 -13.95 -9.44
CA ASN A 140 -3.87 -14.14 -8.51
C ASN A 140 -4.20 -12.85 -7.74
N ASP A 141 -3.19 -12.09 -7.30
CA ASP A 141 -3.43 -10.81 -6.62
C ASP A 141 -3.95 -9.74 -7.59
N ILE A 142 -3.54 -9.76 -8.86
CA ILE A 142 -4.12 -8.90 -9.90
C ILE A 142 -5.59 -9.25 -10.16
N GLU A 143 -5.96 -10.54 -10.18
CA GLU A 143 -7.35 -10.99 -10.32
C GLU A 143 -8.21 -10.50 -9.13
N ASN A 144 -7.70 -10.62 -7.90
CA ASN A 144 -8.35 -10.09 -6.70
C ASN A 144 -8.51 -8.56 -6.75
N HIS A 145 -7.49 -7.85 -7.27
CA HIS A 145 -7.52 -6.41 -7.43
C HIS A 145 -8.52 -5.98 -8.50
N LEU A 146 -8.60 -6.69 -9.63
CA LEU A 146 -9.60 -6.49 -10.67
C LEU A 146 -11.01 -6.70 -10.11
N ALA A 147 -11.26 -7.79 -9.38
CA ALA A 147 -12.55 -8.05 -8.75
C ALA A 147 -12.96 -6.90 -7.81
N SER A 148 -12.00 -6.35 -7.04
CA SER A 148 -12.20 -5.20 -6.18
C SER A 148 -12.54 -3.93 -6.97
N ILE A 149 -11.82 -3.65 -8.06
CA ILE A 149 -12.10 -2.52 -8.97
C ILE A 149 -13.52 -2.64 -9.53
N ARG A 150 -13.90 -3.82 -10.05
CA ARG A 150 -15.24 -4.06 -10.62
C ARG A 150 -16.34 -3.79 -9.60
N LYS A 151 -16.13 -4.20 -8.35
CA LYS A 151 -17.12 -4.07 -7.28
C LYS A 151 -17.20 -2.67 -6.68
N TYR A 152 -16.06 -2.02 -6.43
CA TYR A 152 -15.99 -0.84 -5.57
C TYR A 152 -15.70 0.48 -6.30
N ALA A 153 -15.15 0.45 -7.53
CA ALA A 153 -14.87 1.69 -8.25
C ALA A 153 -16.13 2.54 -8.49
N ARG A 154 -17.27 1.89 -8.75
CA ARG A 154 -18.58 2.56 -8.92
C ARG A 154 -19.11 3.19 -7.63
N LEU A 155 -18.57 2.81 -6.48
CA LEU A 155 -18.99 3.31 -5.17
C LEU A 155 -18.09 4.43 -4.63
N SER A 156 -17.02 4.78 -5.37
CA SER A 156 -15.99 5.71 -4.88
C SER A 156 -16.50 7.16 -4.79
N GLY A 157 -17.53 7.50 -5.57
CA GLY A 157 -18.17 8.81 -5.54
C GLY A 157 -17.21 9.97 -5.83
N LYS A 158 -17.51 11.15 -5.28
CA LYS A 158 -16.70 12.37 -5.40
C LYS A 158 -15.47 12.31 -4.48
N SER A 159 -14.54 11.41 -4.77
CA SER A 159 -13.33 11.16 -3.97
C SER A 159 -12.09 11.13 -4.86
N LEU A 160 -11.01 11.78 -4.44
CA LEU A 160 -9.74 11.70 -5.16
C LEU A 160 -9.24 10.26 -5.34
N TYR A 161 -9.60 9.36 -4.41
CA TYR A 161 -9.26 7.94 -4.50
C TYR A 161 -9.86 7.25 -5.73
N SER A 162 -10.90 7.81 -6.36
CA SER A 162 -11.45 7.30 -7.63
C SER A 162 -10.38 7.26 -8.73
N PHE A 163 -9.52 8.27 -8.82
CA PHE A 163 -8.41 8.28 -9.78
C PHE A 163 -7.34 7.22 -9.45
N GLY A 164 -7.28 6.76 -8.19
CA GLY A 164 -6.40 5.68 -7.76
C GLY A 164 -6.64 4.38 -8.50
N TRP A 165 -7.90 4.06 -8.84
CA TRP A 165 -8.24 2.86 -9.58
C TRP A 165 -7.62 2.83 -10.97
N VAL A 166 -7.59 3.97 -11.68
CA VAL A 166 -6.98 4.08 -13.00
C VAL A 166 -5.48 3.78 -12.91
N LEU A 167 -4.79 4.35 -11.91
CA LEU A 167 -3.37 4.11 -11.68
C LEU A 167 -3.07 2.68 -11.23
N ASP A 168 -3.97 2.07 -10.46
CA ASP A 168 -3.82 0.69 -10.04
C ASP A 168 -3.98 -0.28 -11.21
N ILE A 169 -4.90 -0.02 -12.14
CA ILE A 169 -5.01 -0.79 -13.39
C ILE A 169 -3.71 -0.69 -14.20
N SER A 170 -3.15 0.51 -14.35
CA SER A 170 -1.85 0.69 -15.03
C SER A 170 -0.73 -0.11 -14.37
N ARG A 171 -0.71 -0.14 -13.03
CA ARG A 171 0.28 -0.92 -12.28
C ARG A 171 0.09 -2.42 -12.47
N CYS A 172 -1.15 -2.91 -12.47
CA CYS A 172 -1.46 -4.31 -12.75
C CYS A 172 -1.02 -4.73 -14.16
N LEU A 173 -1.32 -3.93 -15.18
CA LEU A 173 -0.88 -4.17 -16.56
C LEU A 173 0.64 -4.24 -16.68
N TYR A 174 1.36 -3.32 -16.01
CA TYR A 174 2.82 -3.34 -16.01
C TYR A 174 3.35 -4.62 -15.35
N THR A 175 2.78 -5.01 -14.22
CA THR A 175 3.17 -6.24 -13.52
C THR A 175 2.92 -7.48 -14.37
N LEU A 176 1.76 -7.60 -15.03
CA LEU A 176 1.47 -8.73 -15.93
C LEU A 176 2.50 -8.85 -17.06
N ARG A 177 2.89 -7.73 -17.68
CA ARG A 177 3.81 -7.75 -18.82
C ARG A 177 5.26 -7.99 -18.46
N THR A 178 5.67 -7.61 -17.25
CA THR A 178 7.10 -7.53 -16.90
C THR A 178 7.51 -8.41 -15.73
N GLY A 179 6.53 -8.87 -14.93
CA GLY A 179 6.77 -9.51 -13.65
C GLY A 179 7.40 -8.58 -12.60
N LYS A 180 7.48 -7.26 -12.84
CA LYS A 180 8.08 -6.25 -11.96
C LYS A 180 7.03 -5.30 -11.40
N ILE A 181 7.35 -4.67 -10.28
CA ILE A 181 6.47 -3.68 -9.64
C ILE A 181 7.13 -2.32 -9.65
N ILE A 182 6.37 -1.31 -10.08
CA ILE A 182 6.78 0.08 -10.06
C ILE A 182 5.72 0.95 -9.36
N ALA A 183 6.09 2.18 -9.08
CA ALA A 183 5.19 3.19 -8.51
C ALA A 183 3.93 3.42 -9.38
N LYS A 184 2.81 3.80 -8.76
CA LYS A 184 1.55 4.13 -9.44
C LYS A 184 1.75 5.22 -10.50
N THR A 185 2.49 6.28 -10.18
CA THR A 185 2.79 7.36 -11.13
C THR A 185 3.59 6.84 -12.34
N ALA A 186 4.63 6.05 -12.11
CA ALA A 186 5.46 5.49 -13.18
C ALA A 186 4.68 4.51 -14.07
N ALA A 187 3.80 3.70 -13.48
CA ALA A 187 2.93 2.79 -14.22
C ALA A 187 1.92 3.55 -15.09
N GLY A 188 1.30 4.61 -14.56
CA GLY A 188 0.38 5.45 -15.35
C GLY A 188 1.08 6.13 -16.52
N GLU A 189 2.29 6.68 -16.31
CA GLU A 189 3.08 7.28 -17.39
C GLU A 189 3.48 6.25 -18.45
N TRP A 190 3.85 5.04 -18.02
CA TRP A 190 4.13 3.94 -18.94
C TRP A 190 2.89 3.57 -19.76
N ALA A 191 1.72 3.40 -19.11
CA ALA A 191 0.49 3.02 -19.79
C ALA A 191 0.03 4.08 -20.80
N LEU A 192 0.25 5.37 -20.54
CA LEU A 192 0.02 6.44 -21.53
C LEU A 192 0.94 6.32 -22.73
N ARG A 193 2.25 6.14 -22.51
CA ARG A 193 3.23 6.00 -23.60
C ARG A 193 2.93 4.80 -24.50
N GLU A 194 2.47 3.70 -23.91
CA GLU A 194 2.10 2.47 -24.62
C GLU A 194 0.67 2.52 -25.20
N GLY A 195 -0.10 3.58 -24.96
CA GLY A 195 -1.47 3.72 -25.47
C GLY A 195 -2.45 2.69 -24.92
N LEU A 196 -2.25 2.22 -23.68
CA LEU A 196 -3.03 1.10 -23.11
C LEU A 196 -4.36 1.54 -22.48
N CYS A 197 -4.44 2.80 -22.03
CA CYS A 197 -5.63 3.32 -21.41
C CYS A 197 -6.62 3.78 -22.49
N PRO A 198 -7.86 3.23 -22.54
CA PRO A 198 -8.86 3.65 -23.51
C PRO A 198 -9.37 5.07 -23.26
N THR A 199 -9.10 5.61 -22.06
CA THR A 199 -9.51 6.93 -21.58
C THR A 199 -8.25 7.74 -21.17
N PRO A 200 -7.39 8.10 -22.14
CA PRO A 200 -6.10 8.73 -21.85
C PRO A 200 -6.25 10.05 -21.08
N ASP A 201 -7.26 10.86 -21.38
CA ASP A 201 -7.54 12.12 -20.67
C ASP A 201 -7.74 11.90 -19.16
N THR A 202 -8.46 10.83 -18.80
CA THR A 202 -8.72 10.45 -17.41
C THR A 202 -7.45 9.99 -16.72
N LEU A 203 -6.60 9.22 -17.40
CA LEU A 203 -5.30 8.80 -16.86
C LEU A 203 -4.32 9.98 -16.73
N GLU A 204 -4.30 10.92 -17.69
CA GLU A 204 -3.51 12.15 -17.59
C GLU A 204 -3.94 13.01 -16.40
N TYR A 205 -5.25 13.16 -16.20
CA TYR A 205 -5.77 13.89 -15.06
C TYR A 205 -5.47 13.17 -13.74
N ALA A 206 -5.61 11.84 -13.69
CA ALA A 206 -5.23 11.03 -12.53
C ALA A 206 -3.75 11.24 -12.15
N LEU A 207 -2.84 11.27 -13.13
CA LEU A 207 -1.42 11.57 -12.91
C LEU A 207 -1.19 13.00 -12.42
N LYS A 208 -1.91 13.99 -12.96
CA LYS A 208 -1.84 15.38 -12.50
C LYS A 208 -2.26 15.50 -11.04
N VAL A 209 -3.38 14.90 -10.65
CA VAL A 209 -3.85 14.87 -9.27
C VAL A 209 -2.84 14.15 -8.37
N ARG A 210 -2.39 12.97 -8.78
CA ARG A 210 -1.45 12.14 -8.05
C ARG A 210 -0.13 12.85 -7.74
N ARG A 211 0.38 13.69 -8.64
CA ARG A 211 1.63 14.43 -8.41
C ARG A 211 1.52 15.45 -7.28
N SER A 212 0.33 16.03 -7.07
CA SER A 212 0.09 17.11 -6.12
C SER A 212 -1.28 16.98 -5.43
N PRO A 213 -1.56 15.90 -4.69
CA PRO A 213 -2.91 15.60 -4.21
C PRO A 213 -3.45 16.65 -3.23
N TRP A 214 -2.57 17.30 -2.47
CA TRP A 214 -2.93 18.42 -1.60
C TRP A 214 -3.60 19.59 -2.33
N LEU A 215 -3.25 19.85 -3.59
CA LEU A 215 -3.86 20.93 -4.38
C LEU A 215 -5.30 20.61 -4.79
N TYR A 216 -5.66 19.33 -4.83
CA TYR A 216 -6.95 18.86 -5.35
C TYR A 216 -7.90 18.35 -4.26
N LYS A 217 -7.42 18.26 -3.01
CA LYS A 217 -8.18 17.67 -1.89
C LYS A 217 -9.53 18.34 -1.68
N GLU A 218 -9.60 19.64 -1.91
CA GLU A 218 -10.79 20.48 -1.75
C GLU A 218 -11.19 21.15 -3.08
N ASP A 219 -10.61 20.73 -4.21
CA ASP A 219 -10.95 21.27 -5.52
C ASP A 219 -12.27 20.67 -6.01
N GLU A 220 -13.34 21.47 -5.99
CA GLU A 220 -14.68 21.02 -6.35
C GLU A 220 -14.75 20.41 -7.75
N LYS A 221 -14.01 20.98 -8.72
CA LYS A 221 -14.01 20.48 -10.10
C LYS A 221 -13.34 19.11 -10.20
N ALA A 222 -12.23 18.91 -9.49
CA ALA A 222 -11.54 17.63 -9.43
C ALA A 222 -12.40 16.57 -8.75
N LEU A 223 -13.11 16.94 -7.67
CA LEU A 223 -14.02 16.03 -6.95
C LEU A 223 -15.27 15.69 -7.78
N GLU A 224 -15.81 16.66 -8.52
CA GLU A 224 -16.90 16.42 -9.47
C GLU A 224 -16.47 15.48 -10.58
N TYR A 225 -15.31 15.73 -11.20
CA TYR A 225 -14.77 14.85 -12.24
C TYR A 225 -14.49 13.45 -11.70
N ALA A 226 -13.91 13.33 -10.50
CA ALA A 226 -13.71 12.04 -9.84
C ALA A 226 -15.02 11.24 -9.65
N GLY A 227 -16.15 11.94 -9.54
CA GLY A 227 -17.48 11.34 -9.44
C GLY A 227 -18.07 10.86 -10.76
N THR A 228 -17.45 11.14 -11.91
CA THR A 228 -17.98 10.78 -13.25
C THR A 228 -17.13 9.75 -14.00
N ILE A 229 -16.01 9.31 -13.43
CA ILE A 229 -15.04 8.43 -14.12
C ILE A 229 -15.27 6.94 -13.89
N ASP A 230 -16.40 6.53 -13.31
CA ASP A 230 -16.68 5.11 -13.08
C ASP A 230 -16.72 4.33 -14.40
N GLY A 231 -17.34 4.88 -15.44
CA GLY A 231 -17.35 4.32 -16.78
C GLY A 231 -15.95 4.16 -17.37
N ASP A 232 -15.07 5.15 -17.17
CA ASP A 232 -13.69 5.13 -17.64
C ASP A 232 -12.85 4.06 -16.94
N ILE A 233 -13.03 3.92 -15.62
CA ILE A 233 -12.37 2.90 -14.82
C ILE A 233 -12.80 1.50 -15.30
N GLN A 234 -14.09 1.30 -15.58
CA GLN A 234 -14.59 0.02 -16.06
C GLN A 234 -14.05 -0.33 -17.45
N GLN A 235 -14.01 0.64 -18.38
CA GLN A 235 -13.41 0.43 -19.70
C GLN A 235 -11.92 0.06 -19.60
N TYR A 236 -11.18 0.69 -18.68
CA TYR A 236 -9.79 0.35 -18.50
C TYR A 236 -9.60 -1.02 -17.81
N ALA A 237 -10.51 -1.39 -16.91
CA ALA A 237 -10.57 -2.73 -16.33
C ALA A 237 -10.82 -3.83 -17.39
N ASP A 238 -11.60 -3.54 -18.44
CA ASP A 238 -11.78 -4.46 -19.58
C ASP A 238 -10.47 -4.73 -20.35
N VAL A 239 -9.53 -3.77 -20.35
CA VAL A 239 -8.18 -3.98 -20.92
C VAL A 239 -7.38 -4.93 -20.04
N LEU A 240 -7.37 -4.70 -18.72
CA LEU A 240 -6.69 -5.58 -17.77
C LEU A 240 -7.23 -7.01 -17.84
N GLU A 241 -8.55 -7.18 -17.90
CA GLU A 241 -9.18 -8.49 -18.01
C GLU A 241 -8.74 -9.25 -19.26
N ARG A 242 -8.68 -8.58 -20.41
CA ARG A 242 -8.20 -9.19 -21.65
C ARG A 242 -6.72 -9.58 -21.58
N GLU A 243 -5.88 -8.75 -20.94
CA GLU A 243 -4.45 -9.03 -20.79
C GLU A 243 -4.20 -10.28 -19.92
N MET A 244 -5.05 -10.57 -18.93
CA MET A 244 -4.93 -11.78 -18.11
C MET A 244 -5.23 -13.09 -18.86
N CYS A 245 -5.90 -13.01 -20.02
CA CYS A 245 -6.24 -14.16 -20.85
C CYS A 245 -5.17 -14.52 -21.90
N ILE A 246 -4.11 -13.72 -22.01
CA ILE A 246 -2.96 -13.93 -22.92
C ILE A 246 -1.87 -14.72 -22.19
#